data_AF-A0A961UT58-F1
#
_entry.id   AF-A0A961UT58-F1
#
_cell.length_a   1.000
_cell.length_b   1.000
_cell.length_c   1.000
_cell.angle_alpha   90.00
_cell.angle_beta   90.00
_cell.angle_gamma   90.00
#
_symmetry.space_group_name_H-M   'P 1'
#
loop_
_entity.id
_entity.type
_entity.pdbx_description
1 polymer ?
#
loop_
_entity_poly.entity_id
_entity_poly.type
_entity_poly.pdbx_seq_one_letter_code
_entity_poly.pdbx_strand_id
1 'polypeptide(L)'
;MVGDMSRERLLQALAGAVTSAGDTPAALSRQLHEAILRHGSETPDNLACCASLRIGEKDGVAGPMLSGCGEMLQDVAWSLEEMPLPDTIRQAHPELTEDEWSSFTRLVTLIFTSLTTKSGKSK
;
A
#
# COMPACT_ATOMS: atom_id res chain seq x y z
N MET A 1 -24.50 9.91 -0.37
CA MET A 1 -24.09 8.62 -0.96
C MET A 1 -22.84 8.69 -1.85
N VAL A 2 -22.07 9.79 -1.88
CA VAL A 2 -20.83 9.87 -2.68
C VAL A 2 -19.62 9.25 -1.96
N GLY A 3 -19.57 9.32 -0.62
CA GLY A 3 -18.48 8.75 0.18
C GLY A 3 -18.33 7.23 0.05
N ASP A 4 -19.44 6.51 -0.01
CA ASP A 4 -19.48 5.04 -0.09
C ASP A 4 -18.82 4.52 -1.38
N MET A 5 -19.18 5.14 -2.50
CA MET A 5 -18.63 4.79 -3.83
C MET A 5 -17.12 5.09 -3.95
N SER A 6 -16.61 6.12 -3.28
CA SER A 6 -15.17 6.45 -3.32
C SER A 6 -14.32 5.43 -2.56
N ARG A 7 -14.82 4.99 -1.40
CA ARG A 7 -14.20 3.97 -0.56
C ARG A 7 -14.18 2.62 -1.27
N GLU A 8 -15.32 2.21 -1.83
CA GLU A 8 -15.42 0.95 -2.58
C GLU A 8 -14.45 0.91 -3.76
N ARG A 9 -14.34 2.01 -4.51
CA ARG A 9 -13.38 2.11 -5.62
C ARG A 9 -11.93 1.98 -5.17
N LEU A 10 -11.56 2.57 -4.03
CA LEU A 10 -10.21 2.38 -3.48
C LEU A 10 -9.95 0.93 -3.10
N LEU A 11 -10.89 0.28 -2.42
CA LEU A 11 -10.77 -1.14 -2.07
C LEU A 11 -10.69 -2.03 -3.33
N GLN A 12 -11.48 -1.73 -4.36
CA GLN A 12 -11.44 -2.45 -5.63
C GLN A 12 -10.12 -2.24 -6.37
N ALA A 13 -9.57 -1.02 -6.40
CA ALA A 13 -8.29 -0.75 -7.04
C ALA A 13 -7.13 -1.47 -6.32
N LEU A 14 -7.17 -1.50 -4.99
CA LEU A 14 -6.22 -2.25 -4.17
C LEU A 14 -6.33 -3.77 -4.43
N ALA A 15 -7.55 -4.32 -4.45
CA ALA A 15 -7.76 -5.74 -4.77
C ALA A 15 -7.40 -6.08 -6.23
N GLY A 16 -7.67 -5.16 -7.16
CA GLY A 16 -7.35 -5.29 -8.58
C GLY A 16 -5.85 -5.38 -8.84
N ALA A 17 -5.03 -4.74 -8.01
CA ALA A 17 -3.57 -4.81 -8.09
C ALA A 17 -3.02 -6.25 -8.01
N VAL A 18 -3.78 -7.19 -7.43
CA VAL A 18 -3.38 -8.60 -7.29
C VAL A 18 -4.26 -9.61 -8.02
N THR A 19 -5.42 -9.19 -8.51
CA THR A 19 -6.42 -10.11 -9.09
C THR A 19 -6.70 -9.88 -10.58
N SER A 20 -6.33 -8.72 -11.14
CA SER A 20 -6.69 -8.36 -12.52
C SER A 20 -5.83 -9.08 -13.56
N ALA A 21 -6.28 -10.26 -13.99
CA ALA A 21 -5.72 -10.96 -15.14
C ALA A 21 -6.01 -10.17 -16.43
N GLY A 22 -4.97 -9.59 -17.05
CA GLY A 22 -5.05 -8.93 -18.35
C GLY A 22 -4.76 -7.43 -18.36
N ASP A 23 -4.72 -6.78 -17.19
CA ASP A 23 -4.30 -5.38 -17.09
C ASP A 23 -2.78 -5.26 -17.00
N THR A 24 -2.23 -4.20 -17.61
CA THR A 24 -0.79 -3.90 -17.48
C THR A 24 -0.49 -3.25 -16.13
N PRO A 25 0.73 -3.39 -15.58
CA PRO A 25 1.12 -2.71 -14.34
C PRO A 25 0.92 -1.19 -14.38
N ALA A 26 1.13 -0.56 -15.55
CA ALA A 26 0.89 0.87 -15.74
C ALA A 26 -0.60 1.22 -15.65
N ALA A 27 -1.49 0.40 -16.23
CA ALA A 27 -2.93 0.58 -16.13
C ALA A 27 -3.42 0.44 -14.69
N LEU A 28 -2.93 -0.59 -13.96
CA LEU A 28 -3.26 -0.79 -12.54
C LEU A 28 -2.74 0.35 -11.66
N SER A 29 -1.54 0.87 -11.94
CA SER A 29 -0.98 2.03 -11.22
C SER A 29 -1.88 3.25 -11.37
N ARG A 30 -2.33 3.55 -12.60
CA ARG A 30 -3.25 4.67 -12.85
C ARG A 30 -4.59 4.48 -12.14
N GLN A 31 -5.17 3.28 -12.20
CA GLN A 31 -6.43 2.98 -11.49
C GLN A 31 -6.29 3.20 -9.98
N LEU A 32 -5.18 2.75 -9.40
CA LEU A 32 -4.87 2.96 -7.98
C LEU A 32 -4.74 4.45 -7.65
N HIS A 33 -3.99 5.23 -8.44
CA HIS A 33 -3.83 6.67 -8.22
C HIS A 33 -5.16 7.41 -8.30
N GLU A 34 -5.97 7.15 -9.32
CA GLU A 34 -7.29 7.75 -9.47
C GLU A 34 -8.21 7.41 -8.28
N ALA A 35 -8.11 6.20 -7.73
CA ALA A 35 -8.89 5.79 -6.59
C ALA A 35 -8.41 6.45 -5.28
N ILE A 36 -7.09 6.56 -5.08
CA ILE A 36 -6.50 7.27 -3.94
C ILE A 36 -6.94 8.74 -3.95
N LEU A 37 -6.76 9.45 -5.06
CA LEU A 37 -7.09 10.87 -5.16
C LEU A 37 -8.59 11.14 -5.03
N ARG A 38 -9.43 10.25 -5.58
CA ARG A 38 -10.88 10.37 -5.43
C ARG A 38 -11.34 10.12 -3.99
N HIS A 39 -10.65 9.25 -3.25
CA HIS A 39 -11.00 8.95 -1.85
C HIS A 39 -10.42 9.99 -0.88
N GLY A 40 -9.14 10.32 -1.02
CA GLY A 40 -8.39 11.22 -0.13
C GLY A 40 -8.45 12.70 -0.51
N SER A 41 -9.07 13.07 -1.64
CA SER A 41 -8.96 14.38 -2.29
C SER A 41 -7.59 14.67 -2.90
N GLU A 42 -7.56 15.58 -3.88
CA GLU A 42 -6.34 16.03 -4.56
C GLU A 42 -5.57 17.07 -3.71
N THR A 43 -5.03 16.64 -2.58
CA THR A 43 -4.09 17.45 -1.80
C THR A 43 -2.66 17.27 -2.30
N PRO A 44 -1.74 18.23 -2.05
CA PRO A 44 -0.33 18.06 -2.38
C PRO A 44 0.28 16.76 -1.83
N ASP A 45 -0.09 16.38 -0.60
CA ASP A 45 0.42 15.17 0.05
C ASP A 45 -0.06 13.89 -0.68
N ASN A 46 -1.33 13.83 -1.08
CA ASN A 46 -1.87 12.68 -1.80
C ASN A 46 -1.32 12.57 -3.23
N LEU A 47 -1.06 13.71 -3.89
CA LEU A 47 -0.39 13.75 -5.19
C LEU A 47 1.06 13.25 -5.07
N ALA A 48 1.79 13.69 -4.04
CA ALA A 48 3.15 13.20 -3.77
C ALA A 48 3.19 11.70 -3.44
N CYS A 49 2.19 11.22 -2.68
CA CYS A 49 1.98 9.80 -2.41
C CYS A 49 1.79 9.02 -3.73
N CYS A 50 0.87 9.44 -4.61
CA CYS A 50 0.66 8.78 -5.89
C CYS A 50 1.92 8.80 -6.77
N ALA A 51 2.63 9.92 -6.84
CA ALA A 51 3.88 10.00 -7.61
C ALA A 51 4.97 9.02 -7.12
N SER A 52 4.95 8.69 -5.82
CA SER A 52 5.91 7.78 -5.20
C SER A 52 5.51 6.30 -5.28
N LEU A 53 4.31 5.99 -5.74
CA LEU A 53 3.75 4.64 -5.75
C LEU A 53 3.47 4.14 -7.17
N ARG A 54 3.64 2.84 -7.39
CA ARG A 54 3.21 2.15 -8.61
C ARG A 54 2.91 0.69 -8.34
N ILE A 55 2.24 0.04 -9.28
CA ILE A 55 2.18 -1.42 -9.38
C ILE A 55 3.36 -1.90 -10.23
N GLY A 56 4.02 -2.97 -9.80
CA GLY A 56 5.09 -3.60 -10.55
C GLY A 56 5.45 -4.98 -10.02
N GLU A 57 6.62 -5.47 -10.40
CA GLU A 57 7.13 -6.77 -10.00
C GLU A 57 8.59 -6.64 -9.54
N LYS A 58 8.93 -7.37 -8.46
CA LYS A 58 10.29 -7.59 -7.97
C LYS A 58 10.43 -9.04 -7.54
N ASP A 59 11.48 -9.72 -7.99
CA ASP A 59 11.80 -11.11 -7.62
C ASP A 59 10.64 -12.11 -7.81
N GLY A 60 9.83 -11.93 -8.86
CA GLY A 60 8.67 -12.79 -9.15
C GLY A 60 7.46 -12.55 -8.24
N VAL A 61 7.43 -11.43 -7.51
CA VAL A 61 6.30 -10.97 -6.71
C VAL A 61 5.76 -9.68 -7.33
N ALA A 62 4.51 -9.69 -7.74
CA ALA A 62 3.81 -8.53 -8.27
C ALA A 62 2.94 -7.85 -7.20
N GLY A 63 2.87 -6.52 -7.22
CA GLY A 63 2.08 -5.73 -6.27
C GLY A 63 2.51 -4.26 -6.18
N PRO A 64 2.02 -3.52 -5.17
CA PRO A 64 2.42 -2.15 -4.89
C PRO A 64 3.89 -2.02 -4.48
N MET A 65 4.56 -1.02 -5.02
CA MET A 65 5.98 -0.73 -4.76
C MET A 65 6.30 0.76 -4.87
N LEU A 66 7.43 1.17 -4.30
CA LEU A 66 7.96 2.52 -4.38
C LEU A 66 8.59 2.78 -5.76
N SER A 67 8.16 3.85 -6.42
CA SER A 67 8.62 4.20 -7.77
C SER A 67 10.12 4.52 -7.83
N GLY A 68 10.66 5.19 -6.80
CA GLY A 68 12.04 5.71 -6.81
C GLY A 68 13.12 4.64 -6.58
N CYS A 69 12.91 3.74 -5.61
CA CYS A 69 13.88 2.69 -5.26
C CYS A 69 13.49 1.30 -5.75
N GLY A 70 12.24 1.11 -6.20
CA GLY A 70 11.76 -0.20 -6.64
C GLY A 70 11.51 -1.21 -5.51
N GLU A 71 11.44 -0.77 -4.25
CA GLU A 71 11.13 -1.64 -3.12
C GLU A 71 9.64 -1.95 -3.02
N MET A 72 9.29 -3.20 -2.75
CA MET A 72 7.89 -3.60 -2.52
C MET A 72 7.40 -3.00 -1.21
N LEU A 73 6.13 -2.56 -1.15
CA LEU A 73 5.61 -1.97 0.09
C LEU A 73 5.57 -2.98 1.24
N GLN A 74 5.40 -4.27 0.95
CA GLN A 74 5.45 -5.33 1.97
C GLN A 74 6.85 -5.42 2.62
N ASP A 75 7.93 -5.20 1.86
CA ASP A 75 9.30 -5.33 2.37
C ASP A 75 9.64 -4.13 3.28
N VAL A 76 9.16 -2.95 2.89
CA VAL A 76 9.23 -1.75 3.74
C VAL A 76 8.39 -1.94 5.01
N ALA A 77 7.20 -2.51 4.90
CA ALA A 77 6.34 -2.77 6.05
C ALA A 77 6.94 -3.81 7.02
N TRP A 78 7.57 -4.87 6.50
CA TRP A 78 8.34 -5.81 7.32
C TRP A 78 9.43 -5.12 8.12
N SER A 79 10.12 -4.14 7.53
CA SER A 79 11.14 -3.37 8.24
C SER A 79 10.57 -2.56 9.41
N LEU A 80 9.28 -2.21 9.40
CA LEU A 80 8.60 -1.53 10.50
C LEU A 80 8.27 -2.46 11.67
N GLU A 81 8.07 -3.77 11.43
CA GLU A 81 7.77 -4.73 12.51
C GLU A 81 8.92 -4.84 13.51
N GLU A 82 10.15 -4.66 13.05
CA GLU A 82 11.36 -4.75 13.86
C GLU A 82 11.70 -3.43 14.58
N MET A 83 10.97 -2.35 14.30
CA MET A 83 11.24 -1.03 14.87
C MET A 83 10.50 -0.82 16.19
N PRO A 84 11.19 -0.34 17.25
CA PRO A 84 10.52 0.09 18.49
C PRO A 84 9.62 1.30 18.21
N LEU A 85 8.63 1.56 19.08
CA LEU A 85 7.74 2.71 18.97
C LEU A 85 8.56 4.02 18.93
N PRO A 86 8.54 4.78 17.81
CA PRO A 86 9.34 5.98 17.69
C PRO A 86 8.91 7.08 18.68
N ASP A 87 9.87 7.84 19.20
CA ASP A 87 9.59 8.91 20.17
C ASP A 87 8.60 9.95 19.65
N THR A 88 8.65 10.27 18.36
CA THR A 88 7.71 11.21 17.72
C THR A 88 6.28 10.70 17.77
N ILE A 89 6.07 9.40 17.56
CA ILE A 89 4.74 8.76 17.66
C ILE A 89 4.33 8.67 19.12
N ARG A 90 5.25 8.33 20.03
CA ARG A 90 5.00 8.30 21.47
C ARG A 90 4.56 9.66 22.02
N GLN A 91 5.16 10.74 21.54
CA GLN A 91 4.77 12.11 21.90
C GLN A 91 3.39 12.48 21.38
N ALA A 92 3.04 12.04 20.16
CA ALA A 92 1.73 12.29 19.58
C ALA A 92 0.61 11.40 20.18
N HIS A 93 0.96 10.20 20.62
CA HIS A 93 0.06 9.18 21.19
C HIS A 93 0.64 8.61 22.50
N PRO A 94 0.60 9.36 23.62
CA PRO A 94 1.27 8.97 24.87
C PRO A 94 0.74 7.69 25.51
N GLU A 95 -0.48 7.28 25.17
CA GLU A 95 -1.11 6.06 25.69
C GLU A 95 -0.75 4.81 24.86
N LEU A 96 -0.16 4.98 23.67
CA LEU A 96 0.20 3.88 22.80
C LEU A 96 1.35 3.06 23.39
N THR A 97 1.11 1.78 23.60
CA THR A 97 2.10 0.84 24.14
C THR A 97 2.97 0.22 23.04
N GLU A 98 4.11 -0.37 23.41
CA GLU A 98 4.96 -1.14 22.48
C GLU A 98 4.21 -2.33 21.87
N ASP A 99 3.37 -3.01 22.65
CA ASP A 99 2.59 -4.17 22.19
C ASP A 99 1.52 -3.77 21.16
N GLU A 100 0.87 -2.62 21.36
CA GLU A 100 -0.08 -2.06 20.39
C GLU A 100 0.63 -1.56 19.14
N TRP A 101 1.81 -0.95 19.27
CA TRP A 101 2.65 -0.56 18.14
C TRP A 101 3.05 -1.78 17.30
N SER A 102 3.55 -2.83 17.95
CA SER A 102 3.86 -4.13 17.32
C SER A 102 2.64 -4.74 16.62
N SER A 103 1.46 -4.67 17.25
CA SER A 103 0.21 -5.15 16.64
C SER A 103 -0.20 -4.32 15.41
N PHE A 104 -0.02 -3.00 15.47
CA PHE A 104 -0.31 -2.09 14.36
C PHE A 104 0.62 -2.33 13.18
N THR A 105 1.94 -2.37 13.40
CA THR A 105 2.91 -2.63 12.31
C THR A 105 2.72 -4.02 11.72
N ARG A 106 2.38 -5.02 12.54
CA ARG A 106 2.01 -6.35 12.07
C ARG A 106 0.79 -6.35 11.15
N LEU A 107 -0.26 -5.60 11.49
CA LEU A 107 -1.44 -5.46 10.64
C LEU A 107 -1.08 -4.76 9.32
N VAL A 108 -0.28 -3.70 9.35
CA VAL A 108 0.19 -2.98 8.15
C VAL A 108 0.92 -3.93 7.20
N THR A 109 1.83 -4.75 7.71
CA THR A 109 2.50 -5.79 6.93
C THR A 109 1.51 -6.77 6.30
N LEU A 110 0.55 -7.29 7.07
CA LEU A 110 -0.42 -8.26 6.56
C LEU A 110 -1.27 -7.66 5.44
N ILE A 111 -1.65 -6.38 5.55
CA ILE A 111 -2.35 -5.64 4.50
C ILE A 111 -1.47 -5.60 3.25
N PHE A 112 -0.22 -5.13 3.33
CA PHE A 112 0.63 -5.03 2.13
C PHE A 112 1.00 -6.39 1.54
N THR A 113 1.21 -7.40 2.37
CA THR A 113 1.44 -8.79 1.92
C THR A 113 0.22 -9.31 1.16
N SER A 114 -0.99 -9.01 1.61
CA SER A 114 -2.24 -9.39 0.93
C SER A 114 -2.43 -8.70 -0.42
N LEU A 115 -1.74 -7.57 -0.63
CA LEU A 115 -1.68 -6.83 -1.87
C LEU A 115 -0.51 -7.28 -2.76
N THR A 116 0.05 -8.47 -2.53
CA THR A 116 1.00 -9.08 -3.46
C THR A 116 0.52 -10.43 -3.98
N THR A 117 1.05 -10.81 -5.13
CA THR A 117 0.79 -12.09 -5.79
C THR A 117 2.11 -12.64 -6.33
N LYS A 118 2.34 -13.94 -6.14
CA LYS A 118 3.47 -14.61 -6.80
C LYS A 118 3.16 -14.69 -8.28
N SER A 119 3.99 -14.05 -9.10
CA SER A 119 3.92 -14.19 -10.56
C SER A 119 4.12 -15.67 -10.88
N GLY A 120 3.07 -16.30 -11.42
CA GLY A 120 3.14 -17.70 -11.83
C GLY A 120 4.22 -17.84 -12.90
N LYS A 121 5.19 -18.74 -12.70
CA LYS A 121 6.03 -19.19 -13.81
C LYS A 121 5.07 -19.79 -14.85
N SER A 122 4.95 -19.18 -16.02
CA SER A 122 4.41 -19.88 -17.19
C SER A 122 5.20 -21.17 -17.34
N LYS A 123 4.53 -22.30 -17.10
CA LYS A 123 4.99 -23.61 -17.55
C LYS A 123 4.64 -23.77 -19.01
#